data_AF-A0A969ETT9-F1
#
_entry.id   AF-A0A969ETT9-F1
#
_cell.length_a   1.000
_cell.length_b   1.000
_cell.length_c   1.000
_cell.angle_alpha   90.00
_cell.angle_beta   90.00
_cell.angle_gamma   90.00
#
_symmetry.space_group_name_H-M   'P 1'
#
loop_
_entity.id
_entity.type
_entity.pdbx_description
1 polymer ?
#
loop_
_entity_poly.entity_id
_entity_poly.type
_entity_poly.pdbx_seq_one_letter_code
_entity_poly.pdbx_strand_id
1 'polypeptide(L)'
;MNIPLPEITVQRYPSEPRNHSILRTTPLDAWEELIFRLVRFGHRNRLKKGERIELQNVKIVVEQPQEEAEQYLAEYGFSLEDFQRYQANILNPAKPPDISYTYGNRLRGYFRHDDAVVDSLDIAVTRLREDPESRHAYAALWDNSRDLPEGHSCPCLVSIFFRRFDGKLTLTATFRSHNARSAWLENFYGLMAIQRHVAERVAMEPGPITVFSHSISIDSDVLEQARMIADNKKTDDVVDRATGKRELRFDHNGDFTVTIDRETQEILVQHSYDGMSIAEYRGRRAESVEQQLARDGALSEIGHALYLGREIARAEMQLKQLQRKGTAE
;
A
#
# COMPACT_ATOMS: atom_id res chain seq x y z
N MET A 1 35.06 -30.51 15.59
CA MET A 1 35.38 -29.08 15.61
C MET A 1 34.09 -28.32 15.39
N ASN A 2 33.61 -27.59 16.41
CA ASN A 2 32.48 -26.69 16.26
C ASN A 2 33.06 -25.35 15.78
N ILE A 3 33.07 -25.12 14.46
CA ILE A 3 33.54 -23.85 13.89
C ILE A 3 32.37 -22.88 14.08
N PRO A 4 32.48 -21.86 14.96
CA PRO A 4 31.42 -20.88 15.10
C PRO A 4 31.20 -20.19 13.75
N LEU A 5 29.96 -20.19 13.28
CA LEU A 5 29.60 -19.47 12.06
C LEU A 5 29.89 -17.98 12.26
N PRO A 6 30.50 -17.31 11.28
CA PRO A 6 30.75 -15.88 11.38
C PRO A 6 29.43 -15.13 11.53
N GLU A 7 29.37 -14.17 12.46
CA GLU A 7 28.22 -13.27 12.57
C GLU A 7 28.15 -12.39 11.32
N ILE A 8 27.21 -12.71 10.43
CA ILE A 8 26.97 -11.93 9.22
C ILE A 8 26.20 -10.67 9.61
N THR A 9 26.86 -9.52 9.59
CA THR A 9 26.18 -8.22 9.73
C THR A 9 25.60 -7.80 8.38
N VAL A 10 24.32 -8.08 8.15
CA VAL A 10 23.60 -7.69 6.94
C VAL A 10 23.18 -6.22 7.06
N GLN A 11 23.75 -5.33 6.24
CA GLN A 11 23.34 -3.91 6.22
C GLN A 11 21.98 -3.69 5.54
N ARG A 12 21.66 -4.50 4.52
CA ARG A 12 20.35 -4.55 3.84
C ARG A 12 20.15 -5.92 3.17
N TYR A 13 18.90 -6.30 2.96
CA TYR A 13 18.56 -7.42 2.10
C TYR A 13 18.44 -6.97 0.64
N PRO A 14 18.81 -7.82 -0.34
CA PRO A 14 18.63 -7.48 -1.74
C PRO A 14 17.15 -7.37 -2.10
N SER A 15 16.81 -6.35 -2.88
CA SER A 15 15.51 -6.17 -3.55
C SER A 15 15.71 -5.24 -4.76
N GLU A 16 14.70 -5.08 -5.61
CA GLU A 16 14.63 -3.95 -6.53
C GLU A 16 14.10 -2.73 -5.75
N PRO A 17 14.94 -1.76 -5.34
CA PRO A 17 14.54 -0.65 -4.46
C PRO A 17 13.52 0.31 -5.09
N ARG A 18 13.30 0.23 -6.42
CA ARG A 18 12.36 1.07 -7.17
C ARG A 18 11.01 0.40 -7.42
N ASN A 19 10.79 -0.83 -6.94
CA ASN A 19 9.58 -1.60 -7.20
C ASN A 19 9.04 -2.25 -5.93
N HIS A 20 8.43 -1.44 -5.07
CA HIS A 20 7.73 -1.91 -3.88
C HIS A 20 6.26 -1.49 -3.95
N SER A 21 5.38 -2.47 -3.81
CA SER A 21 3.93 -2.26 -3.69
C SER A 21 3.45 -2.82 -2.36
N ILE A 22 2.64 -2.04 -1.65
CA ILE A 22 2.04 -2.40 -0.37
C ILE A 22 0.53 -2.28 -0.51
N LEU A 23 -0.19 -3.30 -0.07
CA LEU A 23 -1.65 -3.32 0.02
C LEU A 23 -2.01 -3.74 1.44
N ARG A 24 -2.70 -2.86 2.18
CA ARG A 24 -3.11 -3.11 3.56
C ARG A 24 -4.50 -2.56 3.83
N THR A 25 -5.18 -3.14 4.81
CA THR A 25 -6.55 -2.77 5.14
C THR A 25 -6.59 -1.36 5.74
N THR A 26 -5.75 -1.08 6.74
CA THR A 26 -5.82 0.18 7.49
C THR A 26 -4.56 1.05 7.32
N PRO A 27 -4.63 2.37 7.64
CA PRO A 27 -3.47 3.25 7.52
C PRO A 27 -2.28 2.83 8.37
N LEU A 28 -2.51 2.35 9.60
CA LEU A 28 -1.41 1.97 10.49
C LEU A 28 -0.72 0.70 10.01
N ASP A 29 -1.46 -0.30 9.55
CA ASP A 29 -0.90 -1.52 8.96
C ASP A 29 -0.05 -1.21 7.71
N ALA A 30 -0.51 -0.29 6.87
CA ALA A 30 0.23 0.19 5.71
C ALA A 30 1.53 0.89 6.09
N TRP A 31 1.49 1.71 7.13
CA TRP A 31 2.66 2.40 7.66
C TRP A 31 3.67 1.44 8.29
N GLU A 32 3.24 0.49 9.11
CA GLU A 32 4.12 -0.53 9.70
C GLU A 32 4.80 -1.37 8.62
N GLU A 33 4.06 -1.79 7.58
CA GLU A 33 4.64 -2.49 6.43
C GLU A 33 5.66 -1.62 5.70
N LEU A 34 5.38 -0.33 5.51
CA LEU A 34 6.31 0.60 4.88
C LEU A 34 7.62 0.71 5.68
N ILE A 35 7.53 0.86 7.01
CA ILE A 35 8.69 0.90 7.90
C ILE A 35 9.49 -0.40 7.78
N PHE A 36 8.82 -1.56 7.82
CA PHE A 36 9.46 -2.86 7.62
C PHE A 36 10.21 -2.94 6.28
N ARG A 37 9.58 -2.52 5.18
CA ARG A 37 10.22 -2.53 3.84
C ARG A 37 11.44 -1.63 3.78
N LEU A 38 11.37 -0.43 4.37
CA LEU A 38 12.50 0.50 4.41
C LEU A 38 13.66 -0.05 5.26
N VAL A 39 13.39 -0.59 6.44
CA VAL A 39 14.44 -1.19 7.30
C VAL A 39 15.08 -2.39 6.63
N ARG A 40 14.28 -3.26 6.00
CA ARG A 40 14.76 -4.51 5.42
C ARG A 40 15.47 -4.31 4.09
N PHE A 41 14.96 -3.44 3.23
CA PHE A 41 15.34 -3.36 1.82
C PHE A 41 15.87 -1.99 1.39
N GLY A 42 15.73 -0.96 2.23
CA GLY A 42 16.08 0.40 1.87
C GLY A 42 17.57 0.59 1.60
N HIS A 43 17.87 1.50 0.69
CA HIS A 43 19.22 1.85 0.30
C HIS A 43 19.71 3.04 1.13
N ARG A 44 20.92 2.94 1.67
CA ARG A 44 21.60 4.08 2.30
C ARG A 44 21.99 5.09 1.23
N ASN A 45 21.40 6.27 1.30
CA ASN A 45 21.69 7.38 0.41
C ASN A 45 22.17 8.58 1.23
N ARG A 46 23.32 9.15 0.85
CA ARG A 46 23.89 10.33 1.50
C ARG A 46 23.43 11.58 0.75
N LEU A 47 22.54 12.35 1.37
CA LEU A 47 22.04 13.62 0.84
C LEU A 47 22.73 14.80 1.53
N LYS A 48 22.57 16.01 1.00
CA LYS A 48 23.07 17.25 1.63
C LYS A 48 22.60 17.42 3.08
N LYS A 49 21.41 16.92 3.40
CA LYS A 49 20.76 17.03 4.71
C LYS A 49 21.06 15.88 5.67
N GLY A 50 21.86 14.90 5.27
CA GLY A 50 22.17 13.72 6.09
C GLY A 50 22.02 12.40 5.33
N GLU A 51 22.37 11.32 6.01
CA GLU A 51 22.14 9.96 5.51
C GLU A 51 20.68 9.56 5.71
N ARG A 52 20.12 8.89 4.71
CA ARG A 52 18.76 8.37 4.73
C ARG A 52 18.71 6.94 4.23
N ILE A 53 17.75 6.17 4.73
CA ILE A 53 17.37 4.87 4.17
C ILE A 53 16.21 5.12 3.23
N GLU A 54 16.39 4.83 1.93
CA GLU A 54 15.45 5.21 0.87
C GLU A 54 14.95 4.01 0.06
N LEU A 55 13.67 4.07 -0.32
CA LEU A 55 13.08 3.32 -1.44
C LEU A 55 12.47 4.31 -2.44
N GLN A 56 12.34 3.89 -3.69
CA GLN A 56 11.82 4.73 -4.77
C GLN A 56 10.55 4.15 -5.38
N ASN A 57 9.68 5.04 -5.88
CA ASN A 57 8.41 4.71 -6.54
C ASN A 57 7.54 3.71 -5.76
N VAL A 58 7.49 3.87 -4.44
CA VAL A 58 6.69 2.98 -3.58
C VAL A 58 5.21 3.30 -3.77
N LYS A 59 4.43 2.29 -4.14
CA LYS A 59 2.97 2.36 -4.24
C LYS A 59 2.35 1.75 -2.99
N ILE A 60 1.48 2.48 -2.31
CA ILE A 60 0.77 1.98 -1.13
C ILE A 60 -0.72 2.17 -1.36
N VAL A 61 -1.50 1.11 -1.24
CA VAL A 61 -2.95 1.13 -1.30
C VAL A 61 -3.47 0.78 0.09
N VAL A 62 -4.34 1.64 0.62
CA VAL A 62 -5.06 1.39 1.87
C VAL A 62 -6.53 1.20 1.54
N GLU A 63 -7.05 0.01 1.84
CA GLU A 63 -8.38 -0.42 1.39
C GLU A 63 -9.52 0.23 2.18
N GLN A 64 -9.33 0.38 3.49
CA GLN A 64 -10.27 0.98 4.43
C GLN A 64 -9.60 2.17 5.13
N PRO A 65 -9.55 3.33 4.46
CA PRO A 65 -8.90 4.53 4.99
C PRO A 65 -9.75 5.14 6.13
N GLN A 66 -9.59 4.61 7.34
CA GLN A 66 -10.30 5.03 8.55
C GLN A 66 -9.35 5.42 9.68
N GLU A 67 -9.85 6.19 10.64
CA GLU A 67 -9.07 6.59 11.81
C GLU A 67 -8.84 5.38 12.72
N GLU A 68 -7.62 5.28 13.22
CA GLU A 68 -7.21 4.23 14.15
C GLU A 68 -7.52 4.68 15.58
N ALA A 69 -7.69 3.72 16.49
CA ALA A 69 -7.88 4.06 17.90
C ALA A 69 -6.63 4.74 18.47
N GLU A 70 -6.83 5.78 19.29
CA GLU A 70 -5.77 6.57 19.94
C GLU A 70 -4.69 5.69 20.59
N GLN A 71 -5.10 4.65 21.32
CA GLN A 71 -4.17 3.75 21.99
C GLN A 71 -3.16 3.09 21.03
N TYR A 72 -3.58 2.73 19.81
CA TYR A 72 -2.70 2.11 18.81
C TYR A 72 -1.76 3.12 18.15
N LEU A 73 -2.21 4.37 18.00
CA LEU A 73 -1.37 5.46 17.51
C LEU A 73 -0.31 5.87 18.55
N ALA A 74 -0.71 5.93 19.82
CA ALA A 74 0.14 6.32 20.94
C ALA A 74 1.31 5.34 21.16
N GLU A 75 1.15 4.05 20.85
CA GLU A 75 2.24 3.06 20.87
C GLU A 75 3.44 3.48 20.00
N TYR A 76 3.19 4.27 18.95
CA TYR A 76 4.19 4.79 18.02
C TYR A 76 4.51 6.27 18.23
N GLY A 77 3.98 6.88 19.31
CA GLY A 77 4.15 8.29 19.62
C GLY A 77 3.37 9.23 18.70
N PHE A 78 2.29 8.75 18.09
CA PHE A 78 1.34 9.59 17.37
C PHE A 78 0.16 9.96 18.27
N SER A 79 -0.52 11.06 17.91
CA SER A 79 -1.72 11.56 18.58
C SER A 79 -2.84 11.70 17.56
N LEU A 80 -3.99 11.07 17.82
CA LEU A 80 -5.19 11.21 16.99
C LEU A 80 -5.66 12.66 16.97
N GLU A 81 -5.57 13.37 18.10
CA GLU A 81 -5.93 14.78 18.18
C GLU A 81 -5.07 15.64 17.23
N ASP A 82 -3.76 15.37 17.18
CA ASP A 82 -2.85 16.07 16.28
C ASP A 82 -3.19 15.78 14.81
N PHE A 83 -3.49 14.52 14.48
CA PHE A 83 -3.94 14.14 13.14
C PHE A 83 -5.28 14.78 12.75
N GLN A 84 -6.24 14.85 13.66
CA GLN A 84 -7.53 15.52 13.43
C GLN A 84 -7.35 17.03 13.24
N ARG A 85 -6.46 17.66 14.00
CA ARG A 85 -6.09 19.06 13.79
C ARG A 85 -5.42 19.25 12.44
N TYR A 86 -4.54 18.34 12.03
CA TYR A 86 -3.93 18.36 10.70
C TYR A 86 -4.96 18.19 9.58
N GLN A 87 -5.94 17.29 9.73
CA GLN A 87 -7.07 17.11 8.81
C GLN A 87 -7.90 18.38 8.62
N ALA A 88 -8.15 19.15 9.68
CA ALA A 88 -8.82 20.44 9.55
C ALA A 88 -7.94 21.46 8.80
N ASN A 89 -6.64 21.52 9.14
CA ASN A 89 -5.70 22.47 8.57
C ASN A 89 -5.40 22.20 7.09
N ILE A 90 -5.36 20.95 6.65
CA ILE A 90 -5.04 20.60 5.25
C ILE A 90 -6.11 21.07 4.27
N LEU A 91 -7.33 21.35 4.74
CA LEU A 91 -8.43 21.89 3.94
C LEU A 91 -8.47 23.43 3.94
N ASN A 92 -7.65 24.10 4.76
CA ASN A 92 -7.67 25.55 4.92
C ASN A 92 -6.92 26.24 3.76
N PRO A 93 -7.57 27.11 2.96
CA PRO A 93 -6.92 27.83 1.87
C PRO A 93 -5.93 28.90 2.36
N ALA A 94 -6.09 29.38 3.59
CA ALA A 94 -5.26 30.43 4.15
C ALA A 94 -3.89 29.89 4.57
N LYS A 95 -2.83 30.55 4.09
CA LYS A 95 -1.45 30.26 4.48
C LYS A 95 -1.01 31.23 5.57
N PRO A 96 -0.53 30.76 6.73
CA PRO A 96 0.11 31.63 7.71
C PRO A 96 1.29 32.40 7.08
N PRO A 97 1.58 33.64 7.53
CA PRO A 97 2.65 34.46 6.95
C PRO A 97 4.02 33.78 6.99
N ASP A 98 4.35 33.15 8.13
CA ASP A 98 5.69 32.58 8.41
C ASP A 98 5.91 31.18 7.82
N ILE A 99 4.88 30.59 7.20
CA ILE A 99 4.98 29.27 6.57
C ILE A 99 5.14 29.45 5.06
N SER A 100 6.13 28.79 4.47
CA SER A 100 6.44 28.92 3.04
C SER A 100 5.32 28.41 2.14
N TYR A 101 4.69 27.28 2.50
CA TYR A 101 3.51 26.75 1.84
C TYR A 101 2.70 25.87 2.81
N THR A 102 1.40 25.76 2.56
CA THR A 102 0.55 24.70 3.15
C THR A 102 -0.13 23.95 2.01
N TYR A 103 -0.47 22.68 2.22
CA TYR A 103 -1.18 21.91 1.19
C TYR A 103 -2.58 22.48 0.94
N GLY A 104 -3.29 22.92 1.97
CA GLY A 104 -4.58 23.57 1.81
C GLY A 104 -4.51 24.82 0.95
N ASN A 105 -3.48 25.66 1.13
CA ASN A 105 -3.25 26.80 0.25
C ASN A 105 -2.94 26.35 -1.19
N ARG A 106 -2.08 25.35 -1.40
CA ARG A 106 -1.77 24.84 -2.75
C ARG A 106 -2.97 24.23 -3.46
N LEU A 107 -3.87 23.60 -2.72
CA LEU A 107 -5.10 23.01 -3.26
C LEU A 107 -6.15 24.06 -3.59
N ARG A 108 -6.27 25.10 -2.75
CA ARG A 108 -7.49 25.92 -2.71
C ARG A 108 -7.31 27.43 -2.82
N GLY A 109 -6.10 27.94 -2.61
CA GLY A 109 -5.85 29.38 -2.43
C GLY A 109 -4.63 29.95 -3.16
N TYR A 110 -3.85 29.11 -3.83
CA TYR A 110 -2.56 29.49 -4.42
C TYR A 110 -2.66 29.84 -5.90
N PHE A 111 -3.17 28.91 -6.71
CA PHE A 111 -3.21 29.06 -8.17
C PHE A 111 -4.26 30.08 -8.60
N ARG A 112 -3.97 30.78 -9.70
CA ARG A 112 -4.89 31.75 -10.31
C ARG A 112 -5.07 31.50 -11.80
N HIS A 113 -6.26 31.80 -12.29
CA HIS A 113 -6.59 31.83 -13.71
C HIS A 113 -7.50 33.04 -13.94
N ASP A 114 -7.12 33.93 -14.88
CA ASP A 114 -7.80 35.20 -15.14
C ASP A 114 -8.11 35.99 -13.86
N ASP A 115 -7.08 36.17 -13.02
CA ASP A 115 -7.11 36.82 -11.71
C ASP A 115 -8.03 36.17 -10.65
N ALA A 116 -8.78 35.12 -10.97
CA ALA A 116 -9.57 34.35 -10.02
C ALA A 116 -8.74 33.24 -9.36
N VAL A 117 -9.03 32.96 -8.08
CA VAL A 117 -8.41 31.83 -7.37
C VAL A 117 -8.97 30.51 -7.91
N VAL A 118 -8.07 29.56 -8.16
CA VAL A 118 -8.41 28.20 -8.59
C VAL A 118 -8.52 27.31 -7.35
N ASP A 119 -9.75 27.09 -6.87
CA ASP A 119 -10.00 26.08 -5.84
C ASP A 119 -10.15 24.70 -6.47
N SER A 120 -9.06 23.92 -6.41
CA SER A 120 -8.98 22.63 -7.08
C SER A 120 -9.96 21.60 -6.51
N LEU A 121 -10.28 21.67 -5.22
CA LEU A 121 -11.25 20.75 -4.60
C LEU A 121 -12.68 21.09 -5.04
N ASP A 122 -13.03 22.38 -5.06
CA ASP A 122 -14.35 22.84 -5.55
C ASP A 122 -14.56 22.52 -7.03
N ILE A 123 -13.52 22.71 -7.84
CA ILE A 123 -13.56 22.36 -9.26
C ILE A 123 -13.70 20.84 -9.44
N ALA A 124 -12.93 20.03 -8.71
CA ALA A 124 -13.06 18.57 -8.75
C ALA A 124 -14.47 18.10 -8.38
N VAL A 125 -15.06 18.66 -7.32
CA VAL A 125 -16.45 18.39 -6.91
C VAL A 125 -17.43 18.75 -8.04
N THR A 126 -17.27 19.92 -8.66
CA THR A 126 -18.14 20.36 -9.75
C THR A 126 -18.07 19.39 -10.92
N ARG A 127 -16.86 18.98 -11.34
CA ARG A 127 -16.64 18.03 -12.42
C ARG A 127 -17.26 16.66 -12.15
N LEU A 128 -17.11 16.15 -10.93
CA LEU A 128 -17.65 14.85 -10.54
C LEU A 128 -19.17 14.85 -10.38
N ARG A 129 -19.79 15.99 -10.06
CA ARG A 129 -21.25 16.17 -10.07
C ARG A 129 -21.82 16.20 -11.48
N GLU A 130 -21.11 16.85 -12.41
CA GLU A 130 -21.49 16.90 -13.83
C GLU A 130 -21.30 15.54 -14.51
N ASP A 131 -20.18 14.88 -14.23
CA ASP A 131 -19.81 13.56 -14.76
C ASP A 131 -19.10 12.75 -13.67
N PRO A 132 -19.80 11.78 -13.02
CA PRO A 132 -19.20 10.86 -12.05
C PRO A 132 -17.97 10.10 -12.59
N GLU A 133 -17.89 9.92 -13.91
CA GLU A 133 -16.79 9.25 -14.61
C GLU A 133 -15.75 10.23 -15.16
N SER A 134 -15.75 11.48 -14.67
CA SER A 134 -14.80 12.49 -15.11
C SER A 134 -13.35 12.03 -14.89
N ARG A 135 -12.52 12.21 -15.91
CA ARG A 135 -11.06 12.02 -15.83
C ARG A 135 -10.32 13.33 -15.57
N HIS A 136 -11.05 14.42 -15.32
CA HIS A 136 -10.50 15.76 -15.14
C HIS A 136 -10.56 16.26 -13.68
N ALA A 137 -10.93 15.40 -12.72
CA ALA A 137 -10.83 15.67 -11.29
C ALA A 137 -9.39 15.46 -10.78
N TYR A 138 -8.42 16.07 -11.47
CA TYR A 138 -6.98 15.97 -11.21
C TYR A 138 -6.44 17.35 -10.83
N ALA A 139 -5.63 17.42 -9.77
CA ALA A 139 -4.99 18.65 -9.34
C ALA A 139 -3.48 18.45 -9.17
N ALA A 140 -2.69 19.37 -9.73
CA ALA A 140 -1.27 19.49 -9.44
C ALA A 140 -1.06 20.57 -8.37
N LEU A 141 -0.21 20.28 -7.39
CA LEU A 141 0.17 21.24 -6.34
C LEU A 141 1.52 21.90 -6.63
N TRP A 142 2.30 21.28 -7.52
CA TRP A 142 3.59 21.78 -7.95
C TRP A 142 3.45 22.90 -8.98
N ASP A 143 4.09 24.04 -8.71
CA ASP A 143 4.16 25.17 -9.63
C ASP A 143 5.54 25.22 -10.28
N ASN A 144 5.63 24.88 -11.56
CA ASN A 144 6.90 24.92 -12.28
C ASN A 144 7.51 26.32 -12.38
N SER A 145 6.70 27.39 -12.33
CA SER A 145 7.20 28.76 -12.41
C SER A 145 7.87 29.22 -11.12
N ARG A 146 7.48 28.64 -9.98
CA ARG A 146 7.99 28.98 -8.64
C ARG A 146 8.89 27.90 -8.06
N ASP A 147 8.38 26.67 -7.96
CA ASP A 147 9.00 25.59 -7.21
C ASP A 147 10.26 25.04 -7.88
N LEU A 148 10.32 25.05 -9.21
CA LEU A 148 11.49 24.59 -9.95
C LEU A 148 12.68 25.56 -9.83
N PRO A 149 12.53 26.90 -10.01
CA PRO A 149 13.61 27.85 -9.75
C PRO A 149 14.02 27.96 -8.28
N GLU A 150 13.08 27.95 -7.33
CA GLU A 150 13.42 28.08 -5.91
C GLU A 150 14.17 26.86 -5.36
N GLY A 151 13.76 25.64 -5.75
CA GLY A 151 14.43 24.39 -5.35
C GLY A 151 14.43 24.09 -3.83
N HIS A 152 13.75 24.90 -3.02
CA HIS A 152 13.58 24.72 -1.59
C HIS A 152 12.16 25.14 -1.16
N SER A 153 11.67 24.64 -0.02
CA SER A 153 10.33 25.00 0.47
C SER A 153 9.21 24.75 -0.57
N CYS A 154 9.33 23.63 -1.29
CA CYS A 154 8.38 23.18 -2.30
C CYS A 154 7.50 22.05 -1.74
N PRO A 155 6.26 21.90 -2.22
CA PRO A 155 5.34 20.89 -1.71
C PRO A 155 5.86 19.47 -1.93
N CYS A 156 5.74 18.62 -0.91
CA CYS A 156 6.06 17.19 -1.03
C CYS A 156 4.93 16.44 -1.76
N LEU A 157 3.66 16.68 -1.39
CA LEU A 157 2.50 16.28 -2.17
C LEU A 157 2.42 17.10 -3.46
N VAL A 158 2.50 16.46 -4.63
CA VAL A 158 2.58 17.15 -5.93
C VAL A 158 1.37 16.95 -6.81
N SER A 159 0.57 15.90 -6.59
CA SER A 159 -0.69 15.71 -7.30
C SER A 159 -1.69 14.89 -6.50
N ILE A 160 -2.96 15.14 -6.77
CA ILE A 160 -4.09 14.31 -6.35
C ILE A 160 -5.02 14.06 -7.54
N PHE A 161 -5.65 12.88 -7.55
CA PHE A 161 -6.59 12.48 -8.58
C PHE A 161 -7.77 11.74 -7.98
N PHE A 162 -8.97 12.23 -8.22
CA PHE A 162 -10.21 11.59 -7.80
C PHE A 162 -10.86 10.84 -8.95
N ARG A 163 -11.39 9.66 -8.65
CA ARG A 163 -12.11 8.81 -9.60
C ARG A 163 -13.25 8.09 -8.93
N ARG A 164 -14.39 7.98 -9.60
CA ARG A 164 -15.30 6.88 -9.32
C ARG A 164 -14.69 5.59 -9.84
N PHE A 165 -14.59 4.59 -8.97
CA PHE A 165 -14.13 3.26 -9.30
C PHE A 165 -14.83 2.26 -8.38
N ASP A 166 -15.42 1.22 -8.97
CA ASP A 166 -16.23 0.22 -8.27
C ASP A 166 -17.28 0.83 -7.33
N GLY A 167 -18.03 1.80 -7.87
CA GLY A 167 -19.09 2.51 -7.13
C GLY A 167 -18.62 3.54 -6.09
N LYS A 168 -17.33 3.55 -5.72
CA LYS A 168 -16.78 4.41 -4.65
C LYS A 168 -15.88 5.53 -5.19
N LEU A 169 -15.69 6.59 -4.40
CA LEU A 169 -14.74 7.65 -4.71
C LEU A 169 -13.34 7.24 -4.24
N THR A 170 -12.45 6.93 -5.18
CA THR A 170 -11.03 6.67 -4.91
C THR A 170 -10.19 7.94 -5.03
N LEU A 171 -9.10 7.99 -4.27
CA LEU A 171 -8.11 9.07 -4.32
C LEU A 171 -6.72 8.49 -4.57
N THR A 172 -6.05 8.97 -5.61
CA THR A 172 -4.61 8.72 -5.81
C THR A 172 -3.82 9.99 -5.53
N ALA A 173 -2.82 9.90 -4.66
CA ALA A 173 -1.94 11.00 -4.28
C ALA A 173 -0.48 10.67 -4.59
N THR A 174 0.28 11.65 -5.07
CA THR A 174 1.70 11.47 -5.39
C THR A 174 2.55 12.42 -4.57
N PHE A 175 3.55 11.88 -3.88
CA PHE A 175 4.57 12.62 -3.15
C PHE A 175 5.92 12.48 -3.86
N ARG A 176 6.57 13.61 -4.17
CA ARG A 176 7.92 13.60 -4.79
C ARG A 176 9.02 13.14 -3.81
N SER A 177 8.84 13.45 -2.53
CA SER A 177 9.73 13.10 -1.44
C SER A 177 8.88 12.99 -0.19
N HIS A 178 9.10 11.96 0.62
CA HIS A 178 8.22 11.63 1.72
C HIS A 178 9.04 11.05 2.88
N ASN A 179 8.77 11.51 4.11
CA ASN A 179 9.36 10.93 5.31
C ASN A 179 8.41 9.86 5.86
N ALA A 180 8.86 8.60 5.87
CA ALA A 180 8.03 7.49 6.32
C ALA A 180 7.69 7.57 7.81
N ARG A 181 8.65 7.94 8.66
CA ARG A 181 8.50 7.90 10.12
C ARG A 181 7.64 9.04 10.66
N SER A 182 7.89 10.26 10.21
CA SER A 182 7.30 11.46 10.82
C SER A 182 6.15 12.07 10.03
N ALA A 183 6.06 11.82 8.73
CA ALA A 183 5.10 12.53 7.88
C ALA A 183 4.10 11.62 7.16
N TRP A 184 4.45 10.36 6.85
CA TRP A 184 3.60 9.52 5.99
C TRP A 184 2.21 9.29 6.57
N LEU A 185 2.12 8.91 7.84
CA LEU A 185 0.84 8.62 8.47
C LEU A 185 0.00 9.90 8.64
N GLU A 186 0.59 11.00 9.12
CA GLU A 186 -0.09 12.30 9.22
C GLU A 186 -0.62 12.79 7.85
N ASN A 187 0.23 12.73 6.82
CA ASN A 187 -0.16 13.09 5.45
C ASN A 187 -1.29 12.20 4.95
N PHE A 188 -1.26 10.89 5.26
CA PHE A 188 -2.33 9.96 4.89
C PHE A 188 -3.66 10.33 5.57
N TYR A 189 -3.64 10.70 6.85
CA TYR A 189 -4.82 11.23 7.54
C TYR A 189 -5.33 12.52 6.88
N GLY A 190 -4.43 13.40 6.44
CA GLY A 190 -4.80 14.56 5.63
C GLY A 190 -5.49 14.20 4.31
N LEU A 191 -5.01 13.16 3.62
CA LEU A 191 -5.67 12.64 2.40
C LEU A 191 -7.06 12.08 2.68
N MET A 192 -7.27 11.43 3.84
CA MET A 192 -8.61 11.00 4.26
C MET A 192 -9.57 12.18 4.37
N ALA A 193 -9.14 13.29 4.96
CA ALA A 193 -9.96 14.51 5.04
C ALA A 193 -10.24 15.13 3.68
N ILE A 194 -9.24 15.15 2.79
CA ILE A 194 -9.41 15.62 1.40
C ILE A 194 -10.42 14.73 0.65
N GLN A 195 -10.31 13.41 0.74
CA GLN A 195 -11.23 12.47 0.11
C GLN A 195 -12.64 12.63 0.68
N ARG A 196 -12.79 12.68 2.01
CA ARG A 196 -14.06 12.87 2.70
C ARG A 196 -14.76 14.16 2.26
N HIS A 197 -14.00 15.26 2.19
CA HIS A 197 -14.50 16.56 1.74
C HIS A 197 -15.09 16.50 0.32
N VAL A 198 -14.46 15.78 -0.61
CA VAL A 198 -14.99 15.61 -1.97
C VAL A 198 -16.16 14.61 -1.98
N ALA A 199 -16.00 13.45 -1.33
CA ALA A 199 -16.96 12.35 -1.26
C ALA A 199 -18.34 12.80 -0.77
N GLU A 200 -18.39 13.52 0.34
CA GLU A 200 -19.63 14.06 0.92
C GLU A 200 -20.36 14.99 -0.06
N ARG A 201 -19.60 15.83 -0.78
CA ARG A 201 -20.17 16.81 -1.71
C ARG A 201 -20.64 16.17 -3.02
N VAL A 202 -20.07 15.04 -3.43
CA VAL A 202 -20.51 14.29 -4.63
C VAL A 202 -21.45 13.13 -4.29
N ALA A 203 -21.81 12.95 -3.01
CA ALA A 203 -22.66 11.88 -2.50
C ALA A 203 -22.17 10.47 -2.90
N MET A 204 -20.86 10.22 -2.78
CA MET A 204 -20.24 8.92 -3.01
C MET A 204 -19.61 8.39 -1.72
N GLU A 205 -19.63 7.08 -1.54
CA GLU A 205 -18.86 6.45 -0.45
C GLU A 205 -17.35 6.60 -0.71
N PRO A 206 -16.54 6.94 0.32
CA PRO A 206 -15.09 6.87 0.22
C PRO A 206 -14.63 5.44 -0.06
N GLY A 207 -13.78 5.28 -1.09
CA GLY A 207 -13.11 4.03 -1.41
C GLY A 207 -11.64 4.03 -0.99
N PRO A 208 -10.84 3.07 -1.49
CA PRO A 208 -9.41 3.01 -1.21
C PRO A 208 -8.65 4.28 -1.59
N ILE A 209 -7.61 4.60 -0.82
CA ILE A 209 -6.64 5.65 -1.15
C ILE A 209 -5.34 4.99 -1.61
N THR A 210 -4.82 5.46 -2.73
CA THR A 210 -3.50 5.08 -3.25
C THR A 210 -2.51 6.21 -3.07
N VAL A 211 -1.33 5.92 -2.51
CA VAL A 211 -0.23 6.85 -2.35
C VAL A 211 0.99 6.35 -3.14
N PHE A 212 1.46 7.16 -4.07
CA PHE A 212 2.77 7.00 -4.70
C PHE A 212 3.78 7.90 -4.01
N SER A 213 4.88 7.32 -3.53
CA SER A 213 6.02 8.08 -3.02
C SER A 213 7.23 7.85 -3.93
N HIS A 214 7.59 8.86 -4.73
CA HIS A 214 8.73 8.75 -5.67
C HIS A 214 10.04 8.51 -4.94
N SER A 215 10.23 9.16 -3.79
CA SER A 215 11.35 8.96 -2.87
C SER A 215 10.76 8.93 -1.46
N ILE A 216 10.73 7.75 -0.84
CA ILE A 216 10.29 7.57 0.55
C ILE A 216 11.50 7.19 1.39
N SER A 217 11.65 7.85 2.54
CA SER A 217 12.86 7.67 3.36
C SER A 217 12.61 7.71 4.86
N ILE A 218 13.53 7.08 5.58
CA ILE A 218 13.71 7.20 7.04
C ILE A 218 15.06 7.88 7.29
N ASP A 219 15.06 8.88 8.18
CA ASP A 219 16.29 9.52 8.62
C ASP A 219 17.11 8.58 9.52
N SER A 220 18.43 8.66 9.45
CA SER A 220 19.32 7.74 10.17
C SER A 220 19.19 7.83 11.70
N ASP A 221 18.75 8.97 12.23
CA ASP A 221 18.58 9.24 13.66
C ASP A 221 17.43 8.46 14.30
N VAL A 222 16.38 8.14 13.52
CA VAL A 222 15.21 7.36 13.97
C VAL A 222 15.28 5.89 13.52
N LEU A 223 16.41 5.45 12.95
CA LEU A 223 16.54 4.11 12.38
C LEU A 223 16.38 3.00 13.44
N GLU A 224 16.88 3.18 14.65
CA GLU A 224 16.72 2.18 15.71
C GLU A 224 15.26 2.02 16.14
N GLN A 225 14.49 3.11 16.19
CA GLN A 225 13.04 3.03 16.40
C GLN A 225 12.35 2.29 15.27
N ALA A 226 12.73 2.59 14.02
CA ALA A 226 12.21 1.89 12.86
C ALA A 226 12.53 0.38 12.89
N ARG A 227 13.72 -0.01 13.37
CA ARG A 227 14.09 -1.43 13.56
C ARG A 227 13.18 -2.12 14.57
N MET A 228 12.91 -1.50 15.72
CA MET A 228 11.99 -2.08 16.71
C MET A 228 10.60 -2.34 16.11
N ILE A 229 10.08 -1.40 15.32
CA ILE A 229 8.80 -1.56 14.61
C ILE A 229 8.88 -2.74 13.61
N ALA A 230 9.94 -2.77 12.79
CA ALA A 230 10.14 -3.82 11.80
C ALA A 230 10.29 -5.22 12.45
N ASP A 231 10.97 -5.31 13.59
CA ASP A 231 11.22 -6.56 14.30
C ASP A 231 9.96 -7.11 14.99
N ASN A 232 8.96 -6.27 15.25
CA ASN A 232 7.65 -6.71 15.75
C ASN A 232 6.86 -7.52 14.70
N LYS A 233 7.15 -7.34 13.41
CA LYS A 233 6.52 -8.13 12.33
C LYS A 233 7.02 -9.57 12.36
N LYS A 234 6.21 -10.48 12.93
CA LYS A 234 6.51 -11.93 13.00
C LYS A 234 5.90 -12.75 11.86
N THR A 235 4.84 -12.23 11.23
CA THR A 235 4.10 -12.86 10.14
C THR A 235 3.56 -11.79 9.20
N ASP A 236 3.07 -12.19 8.03
CA ASP A 236 2.36 -11.30 7.09
C ASP A 236 0.82 -11.43 7.18
N ASP A 237 0.36 -12.28 8.10
CA ASP A 237 -1.05 -12.45 8.46
C ASP A 237 -1.69 -11.13 8.92
N VAL A 238 -3.01 -11.05 8.77
CA VAL A 238 -3.80 -9.97 9.34
C VAL A 238 -3.94 -10.23 10.84
N VAL A 239 -3.66 -9.23 11.66
CA VAL A 239 -3.79 -9.31 13.11
C VAL A 239 -4.82 -8.29 13.57
N ASP A 240 -5.92 -8.78 14.13
CA ASP A 240 -6.88 -7.91 14.79
C ASP A 240 -6.24 -7.35 16.07
N ARG A 241 -6.04 -6.04 16.13
CA ARG A 241 -5.35 -5.37 17.25
C ARG A 241 -6.15 -5.39 18.56
N ALA A 242 -7.47 -5.58 18.51
CA ALA A 242 -8.31 -5.59 19.69
C ALA A 242 -8.32 -6.96 20.39
N THR A 243 -8.30 -8.03 19.60
CA THR A 243 -8.42 -9.41 20.05
C THR A 243 -7.10 -10.18 20.01
N GLY A 244 -6.11 -9.70 19.27
CA GLY A 244 -4.88 -10.42 18.94
C GLY A 244 -5.09 -11.61 18.01
N LYS A 245 -6.32 -11.80 17.49
CA LYS A 245 -6.65 -12.90 16.60
C LYS A 245 -5.89 -12.73 15.29
N ARG A 246 -5.26 -13.81 14.84
CA ARG A 246 -4.57 -13.87 13.55
C ARG A 246 -5.46 -14.52 12.53
N GLU A 247 -5.54 -13.90 11.37
CA GLU A 247 -6.28 -14.40 10.22
C GLU A 247 -5.37 -14.37 8.99
N LEU A 248 -5.53 -15.37 8.11
CA LEU A 248 -4.80 -15.38 6.86
C LEU A 248 -5.22 -14.18 6.02
N ARG A 249 -4.26 -13.60 5.31
CA ARG A 249 -4.56 -12.60 4.30
C ARG A 249 -5.24 -13.29 3.12
N PHE A 250 -6.46 -12.87 2.83
CA PHE A 250 -7.16 -13.29 1.61
C PHE A 250 -6.47 -12.69 0.38
N ASP A 251 -6.49 -13.44 -0.71
CA ASP A 251 -5.91 -13.02 -1.99
C ASP A 251 -6.99 -12.38 -2.85
N HIS A 252 -6.72 -11.17 -3.35
CA HIS A 252 -7.69 -10.43 -4.17
C HIS A 252 -8.02 -11.14 -5.48
N ASN A 253 -7.19 -12.08 -5.93
CA ASN A 253 -7.48 -12.87 -7.12
C ASN A 253 -8.46 -14.02 -6.86
N GLY A 254 -8.85 -14.29 -5.60
CA GLY A 254 -9.87 -15.28 -5.24
C GLY A 254 -9.34 -16.52 -4.52
N ASP A 255 -10.18 -17.56 -4.51
CA ASP A 255 -10.01 -18.79 -3.73
C ASP A 255 -9.61 -19.98 -4.60
N PHE A 256 -8.94 -20.96 -3.99
CA PHE A 256 -8.47 -22.16 -4.68
C PHE A 256 -8.84 -23.42 -3.92
N THR A 257 -9.36 -24.41 -4.64
CA THR A 257 -9.63 -25.75 -4.12
C THR A 257 -8.77 -26.77 -4.83
N VAL A 258 -7.99 -27.54 -4.07
CA VAL A 258 -7.11 -28.59 -4.60
C VAL A 258 -7.78 -29.96 -4.42
N THR A 259 -7.92 -30.71 -5.51
CA THR A 259 -8.48 -32.07 -5.52
C THR A 259 -7.64 -33.00 -6.41
N ILE A 260 -7.98 -34.29 -6.42
CA ILE A 260 -7.39 -35.29 -7.31
C ILE A 260 -8.51 -35.86 -8.17
N ASP A 261 -8.36 -35.72 -9.48
CA ASP A 261 -9.18 -36.41 -10.46
C ASP A 261 -8.70 -37.86 -10.57
N ARG A 262 -9.52 -38.80 -10.08
CA ARG A 262 -9.16 -40.23 -10.05
C ARG A 262 -9.25 -40.89 -11.41
N GLU A 263 -10.06 -40.36 -12.33
CA GLU A 263 -10.22 -40.93 -13.66
C GLU A 263 -9.01 -40.59 -14.53
N THR A 264 -8.60 -39.32 -14.53
CA THR A 264 -7.45 -38.87 -15.33
C THR A 264 -6.10 -39.05 -14.62
N GLN A 265 -6.12 -39.34 -13.32
CA GLN A 265 -4.96 -39.43 -12.44
C GLN A 265 -4.18 -38.10 -12.40
N GLU A 266 -4.90 -37.00 -12.24
CA GLU A 266 -4.35 -35.65 -12.24
C GLU A 266 -4.69 -34.90 -10.95
N ILE A 267 -3.81 -33.97 -10.57
CA ILE A 267 -4.11 -32.93 -9.60
C ILE A 267 -5.00 -31.91 -10.32
N LEU A 268 -6.09 -31.50 -9.69
CA LEU A 268 -7.00 -30.48 -10.17
C LEU A 268 -7.03 -29.34 -9.15
N VAL A 269 -6.70 -28.14 -9.59
CA VAL A 269 -6.87 -26.90 -8.81
C VAL A 269 -7.98 -26.09 -9.46
N GLN A 270 -9.08 -25.93 -8.75
CA GLN A 270 -10.19 -25.08 -9.15
C GLN A 270 -9.99 -23.69 -8.56
N HIS A 271 -10.01 -22.68 -9.41
CA HIS A 271 -9.94 -21.27 -9.04
C HIS A 271 -11.33 -20.68 -9.08
N SER A 272 -11.73 -20.02 -8.00
CA SER A 272 -13.04 -19.39 -7.85
C SER A 272 -12.93 -17.95 -7.38
N TYR A 273 -13.89 -17.13 -7.80
CA TYR A 273 -14.06 -15.75 -7.35
C TYR A 273 -15.55 -15.49 -7.11
N ASP A 274 -15.91 -14.91 -5.96
CA ASP A 274 -17.29 -14.71 -5.51
C ASP A 274 -18.18 -15.98 -5.65
N GLY A 275 -17.59 -17.14 -5.32
CA GLY A 275 -18.26 -18.44 -5.39
C GLY A 275 -18.44 -19.01 -6.80
N MET A 276 -17.99 -18.31 -7.85
CA MET A 276 -18.01 -18.81 -9.23
C MET A 276 -16.65 -19.38 -9.62
N SER A 277 -16.63 -20.56 -10.24
CA SER A 277 -15.38 -21.10 -10.82
C SER A 277 -15.01 -20.30 -12.07
N ILE A 278 -13.77 -19.81 -12.10
CA ILE A 278 -13.25 -18.95 -13.18
C ILE A 278 -12.11 -19.60 -13.96
N ALA A 279 -11.43 -20.60 -13.39
CA ALA A 279 -10.41 -21.38 -14.07
C ALA A 279 -10.21 -22.76 -13.43
N GLU A 280 -9.63 -23.68 -14.20
CA GLU A 280 -9.13 -24.95 -13.71
C GLU A 280 -7.68 -25.16 -14.17
N TYR A 281 -6.84 -25.65 -13.26
CA TYR A 281 -5.45 -26.00 -13.54
C TYR A 281 -5.25 -27.48 -13.26
N ARG A 282 -4.72 -28.20 -14.24
CA ARG A 282 -4.60 -29.67 -14.18
C ARG A 282 -3.19 -30.14 -14.48
N GLY A 283 -2.78 -31.22 -13.82
CA GLY A 283 -1.50 -31.86 -14.12
C GLY A 283 -1.19 -33.05 -13.24
N ARG A 284 -0.40 -34.00 -13.76
CA ARG A 284 0.05 -35.18 -13.00
C ARG A 284 1.18 -34.91 -12.00
N ARG A 285 1.78 -33.72 -12.08
CA ARG A 285 2.88 -33.27 -11.22
C ARG A 285 2.57 -31.90 -10.65
N ALA A 286 2.98 -31.68 -9.40
CA ALA A 286 2.81 -30.40 -8.72
C ALA A 286 3.42 -29.24 -9.52
N GLU A 287 4.67 -29.43 -9.96
CA GLU A 287 5.41 -28.45 -10.77
C GLU A 287 4.66 -27.99 -12.02
N SER A 288 3.95 -28.91 -12.70
CA SER A 288 3.20 -28.57 -13.91
C SER A 288 1.99 -27.69 -13.62
N VAL A 289 1.35 -27.85 -12.45
CA VAL A 289 0.22 -27.04 -12.02
C VAL A 289 0.72 -25.67 -11.54
N GLU A 290 1.79 -25.66 -10.75
CA GLU A 290 2.45 -24.44 -10.26
C GLU A 290 2.92 -23.53 -11.42
N GLN A 291 3.47 -24.10 -12.49
CA GLN A 291 3.86 -23.35 -13.69
C GLN A 291 2.67 -22.70 -14.40
N GLN A 292 1.50 -23.35 -14.44
CA GLN A 292 0.29 -22.77 -15.03
C GLN A 292 -0.23 -21.61 -14.18
N LEU A 293 -0.30 -21.80 -12.85
CA LEU A 293 -0.69 -20.76 -11.90
C LEU A 293 0.23 -19.53 -12.02
N ALA A 294 1.54 -19.76 -12.09
CA ALA A 294 2.53 -18.70 -12.22
C ALA A 294 2.43 -17.97 -13.57
N ARG A 295 2.26 -18.71 -14.68
CA ARG A 295 2.08 -18.13 -16.02
C ARG A 295 0.88 -17.19 -16.06
N ASP A 296 -0.22 -17.59 -15.42
CA ASP A 296 -1.49 -16.86 -15.50
C ASP A 296 -1.60 -15.76 -14.43
N GLY A 297 -0.59 -15.61 -13.56
CA GLY A 297 -0.63 -14.64 -12.46
C GLY A 297 -1.81 -14.89 -11.53
N ALA A 298 -2.15 -16.17 -11.29
CA ALA A 298 -3.38 -16.56 -10.62
C ALA A 298 -3.47 -16.04 -9.17
N LEU A 299 -2.34 -15.77 -8.51
CA LEU A 299 -2.28 -15.30 -7.13
C LEU A 299 -1.61 -13.92 -7.04
N SER A 300 -2.11 -13.07 -6.14
CA SER A 300 -1.48 -11.79 -5.81
C SER A 300 -0.70 -11.81 -4.49
N GLU A 301 -0.97 -12.79 -3.61
CA GLU A 301 -0.40 -12.86 -2.27
C GLU A 301 0.63 -13.98 -2.10
N ILE A 302 1.85 -13.64 -1.66
CA ILE A 302 2.94 -14.62 -1.47
C ILE A 302 2.56 -15.65 -0.40
N GLY A 303 1.92 -15.22 0.68
CA GLY A 303 1.46 -16.13 1.75
C GLY A 303 0.50 -17.19 1.22
N HIS A 304 -0.44 -16.79 0.35
CA HIS A 304 -1.39 -17.69 -0.28
C HIS A 304 -0.71 -18.63 -1.28
N ALA A 305 0.24 -18.13 -2.09
CA ALA A 305 1.02 -18.97 -3.01
C ALA A 305 1.81 -20.07 -2.27
N LEU A 306 2.43 -19.74 -1.13
CA LEU A 306 3.14 -20.72 -0.29
C LEU A 306 2.19 -21.77 0.32
N TYR A 307 0.98 -21.37 0.70
CA TYR A 307 -0.04 -22.29 1.17
C TYR A 307 -0.52 -23.20 0.05
N LEU A 308 -0.93 -22.64 -1.09
CA LEU A 308 -1.46 -23.39 -2.23
C LEU A 308 -0.42 -24.39 -2.78
N GLY A 309 0.84 -23.98 -2.92
CA GLY A 309 1.92 -24.89 -3.34
C GLY A 309 2.09 -26.09 -2.39
N ARG A 310 1.90 -25.89 -1.09
CA ARG A 310 1.92 -26.98 -0.10
C ARG A 310 0.76 -27.95 -0.29
N GLU A 311 -0.44 -27.44 -0.57
CA GLU A 311 -1.62 -28.27 -0.83
C GLU A 311 -1.49 -29.05 -2.15
N ILE A 312 -0.97 -28.42 -3.20
CA ILE A 312 -0.66 -29.08 -4.49
C ILE A 312 0.38 -30.20 -4.28
N ALA A 313 1.46 -29.94 -3.53
CA ALA A 313 2.46 -30.95 -3.22
C ALA A 313 1.89 -32.14 -2.44
N ARG A 314 0.97 -31.89 -1.49
CA ARG A 314 0.25 -32.95 -0.76
C ARG A 314 -0.62 -33.78 -1.70
N ALA A 315 -1.32 -33.15 -2.63
CA ALA A 315 -2.12 -33.84 -3.64
C ALA A 315 -1.24 -34.74 -4.53
N GLU A 316 -0.05 -34.27 -4.95
CA GLU A 316 0.90 -35.09 -5.70
C GLU A 316 1.37 -36.33 -4.91
N MET A 317 1.67 -36.16 -3.62
CA MET A 317 2.06 -37.29 -2.75
C MET A 317 0.95 -38.33 -2.64
N GLN A 318 -0.31 -37.89 -2.49
CA GLN A 318 -1.47 -38.77 -2.44
C GLN A 318 -1.68 -39.49 -3.78
N LEU A 319 -1.55 -38.79 -4.91
CA LEU A 319 -1.65 -39.38 -6.25
C LEU A 319 -0.61 -40.48 -6.45
N LYS A 320 0.65 -40.24 -6.05
CA LYS A 320 1.73 -41.26 -6.08
C LYS A 320 1.41 -42.48 -5.20
N GLN A 321 0.75 -42.29 -4.06
CA GLN A 321 0.33 -43.40 -3.20
C GLN A 321 -0.81 -44.22 -3.82
N LEU A 322 -1.77 -43.58 -4.47
CA LEU A 322 -2.87 -44.24 -5.17
C LEU A 322 -2.34 -45.09 -6.33
N GLN A 323 -1.41 -44.56 -7.12
CA GLN A 323 -0.77 -45.28 -8.22
C GLN A 323 0.00 -46.53 -7.76
N ARG A 324 0.66 -46.46 -6.60
CA ARG A 324 1.37 -47.62 -6.02
C ARG A 324 0.43 -48.71 -5.51
N LYS A 325 -0.77 -48.34 -5.04
CA LYS A 325 -1.77 -49.32 -4.59
C LYS A 325 -2.45 -50.01 -5.77
N GLY A 326 -2.76 -49.26 -6.84
CA GLY A 326 -3.36 -49.81 -8.05
C GLY A 326 -2.44 -50.72 -8.88
N THR A 327 -1.13 -50.71 -8.67
CA THR A 327 -0.18 -51.65 -9.29
C THR A 327 0.12 -52.90 -8.44
N ALA A 328 -0.42 -52.98 -7.23
CA ALA A 328 -0.21 -54.10 -6.31
C ALA A 328 -1.42 -55.08 -6.25
N GLU A 329 -2.50 -54.78 -6.97
CA GLU A 329 -3.70 -55.61 -7.18
C GLU A 329 -3.70 -56.21 -8.59
#